data_AF-X1P810-F1
#
_entry.id   AF-X1P810-F1
#
_cell.length_a   1.000
_cell.length_b   1.000
_cell.length_c   1.000
_cell.angle_alpha   90.00
_cell.angle_beta   90.00
_cell.angle_gamma   90.00
#
_symmetry.space_group_name_H-M   'P 1'
#
loop_
_entity.id
_entity.type
_entity.pdbx_description
1 polymer ?
#
loop_
_entity_poly.entity_id
_entity_poly.type
_entity_poly.pdbx_seq_one_letter_code
_entity_poly.pdbx_strand_id
1 'polypeptide(L)'
;MENLSQLITRFIGSRRYLSERSVEYYQTCLSGLEWFAKERGWPTNPESLSREHLSDFLGYVATEKHRWGGNGRGGTTRVASPATVYHYGKVLKFFFSWAKEEEY
;
A
#
# COMPACT_ATOMS: atom_id res chain seq x y z
N MET A 1 8.11 -17.39 -7.65
CA MET A 1 7.34 -16.80 -6.53
C MET A 1 7.16 -15.34 -6.87
N GLU A 2 5.93 -14.87 -7.04
CA GLU A 2 5.65 -13.47 -7.39
C GLU A 2 5.91 -12.57 -6.18
N ASN A 3 6.48 -11.39 -6.41
CA ASN A 3 6.79 -10.44 -5.35
C ASN A 3 5.70 -9.36 -5.23
N LEU A 4 5.73 -8.57 -4.14
CA LEU A 4 4.73 -7.53 -3.88
C LEU A 4 4.54 -6.55 -5.04
N SER A 5 5.61 -6.15 -5.73
CA SER A 5 5.54 -5.24 -6.89
C SER A 5 4.75 -5.83 -8.07
N GLN A 6 5.02 -7.10 -8.35
CA GLN A 6 4.34 -7.85 -9.41
C GLN A 6 2.85 -8.04 -9.08
N LEU A 7 2.54 -8.40 -7.83
CA LEU A 7 1.16 -8.56 -7.38
C LEU A 7 0.38 -7.24 -7.42
N ILE A 8 1.00 -6.12 -7.03
CA ILE A 8 0.40 -4.77 -7.16
C ILE A 8 0.14 -4.46 -8.63
N THR A 9 1.11 -4.69 -9.51
CA THR A 9 0.96 -4.45 -10.96
C THR A 9 -0.22 -5.25 -11.53
N ARG A 10 -0.35 -6.52 -11.15
CA ARG A 10 -1.44 -7.40 -11.58
C ARG A 10 -2.79 -6.95 -11.03
N PHE A 11 -2.85 -6.54 -9.76
CA PHE A 11 -4.05 -5.95 -9.17
C PHE A 11 -4.49 -4.69 -9.93
N ILE A 12 -3.58 -3.76 -10.20
CA ILE A 12 -3.91 -2.55 -10.96
C ILE A 12 -4.39 -2.93 -12.38
N GLY A 13 -3.73 -3.88 -13.02
CA GLY A 13 -4.09 -4.40 -14.34
C GLY A 13 -5.47 -5.06 -14.40
N SER A 14 -5.97 -5.63 -13.30
CA SER A 14 -7.32 -6.23 -13.23
C SER A 14 -8.44 -5.19 -13.05
N ARG A 15 -8.09 -3.92 -12.77
CA ARG A 15 -9.05 -2.82 -12.51
C ARG A 15 -9.26 -1.87 -13.68
N ARG A 16 -9.02 -2.31 -14.92
CA ARG A 16 -9.21 -1.50 -16.15
C ARG A 16 -10.64 -0.96 -16.36
N TYR A 17 -11.62 -1.50 -15.64
CA TYR A 17 -13.01 -1.02 -15.67
C TYR A 17 -13.27 0.19 -14.76
N LEU A 18 -12.30 0.57 -13.90
CA LEU A 18 -12.40 1.74 -13.04
C LEU A 18 -11.89 3.01 -13.75
N SER A 19 -12.27 4.18 -13.24
CA SER A 19 -11.73 5.45 -13.71
C SER A 19 -10.23 5.56 -13.41
N GLU A 20 -9.52 6.31 -14.25
CA GLU A 20 -8.07 6.59 -14.10
C GLU A 20 -7.74 7.10 -12.70
N ARG A 21 -8.55 8.05 -12.19
CA ARG A 21 -8.38 8.59 -10.84
C ARG A 21 -8.48 7.53 -9.73
N SER A 22 -9.34 6.53 -9.91
CA SER A 22 -9.48 5.43 -8.95
C SER A 22 -8.26 4.50 -9.01
N VAL A 23 -7.75 4.25 -10.22
CA VAL A 23 -6.53 3.45 -10.42
C VAL A 23 -5.31 4.13 -9.80
N GLU A 24 -5.09 5.42 -10.09
CA GLU A 24 -4.02 6.23 -9.50
C GLU A 24 -4.09 6.25 -7.97
N TYR A 25 -5.31 6.30 -7.43
CA TYR A 25 -5.54 6.29 -6.00
C TYR A 25 -5.09 4.97 -5.35
N TYR A 26 -5.48 3.82 -5.94
CA TYR A 26 -5.01 2.52 -5.47
C TYR A 26 -3.50 2.38 -5.61
N GLN A 27 -2.95 2.79 -6.75
CA GLN A 27 -1.52 2.74 -7.03
C GLN A 27 -0.73 3.56 -5.99
N THR A 28 -1.17 4.78 -5.68
CA THR A 28 -0.52 5.63 -4.66
C THR A 28 -0.46 4.93 -3.30
N CYS A 29 -1.57 4.33 -2.86
CA CYS A 29 -1.63 3.66 -1.56
C CYS A 29 -0.72 2.42 -1.52
N LEU A 30 -0.75 1.61 -2.59
CA LEU A 30 0.00 0.36 -2.67
C LEU A 30 1.51 0.58 -2.90
N SER A 31 1.90 1.60 -3.66
CA SER A 31 3.31 2.01 -3.76
C SER A 31 3.86 2.49 -2.41
N GLY A 32 3.03 3.10 -1.57
CA GLY A 32 3.40 3.43 -0.19
C GLY A 32 3.69 2.17 0.65
N LEU A 33 2.85 1.14 0.54
CA LEU A 33 3.09 -0.16 1.18
C LEU A 33 4.40 -0.78 0.69
N GLU A 34 4.61 -0.83 -0.62
CA GLU A 34 5.80 -1.39 -1.24
C GLU A 34 7.07 -0.69 -0.77
N TRP A 35 7.07 0.65 -0.76
CA TRP A 35 8.18 1.45 -0.26
C TRP A 35 8.48 1.11 1.20
N PHE A 36 7.43 1.08 2.05
CA PHE A 36 7.60 0.83 3.47
C PHE A 36 8.10 -0.59 3.76
N ALA A 37 7.57 -1.59 3.05
CA ALA A 37 8.03 -2.97 3.15
C ALA A 37 9.52 -3.09 2.77
N LYS A 38 9.95 -2.41 1.71
CA LYS A 38 11.36 -2.35 1.30
C LYS A 38 12.24 -1.69 2.36
N GLU A 39 11.82 -0.54 2.89
CA GLU A 39 12.56 0.20 3.92
C GLU A 39 12.73 -0.60 5.21
N ARG A 40 11.72 -1.39 5.58
CA ARG A 40 11.75 -2.27 6.76
C ARG A 40 12.44 -3.62 6.53
N GLY A 41 12.89 -3.90 5.30
CA GLY A 41 13.49 -5.20 4.94
C GLY A 41 12.50 -6.36 5.07
N TRP A 42 11.21 -6.12 4.86
CA TRP A 42 10.19 -7.15 4.93
C TRP A 42 10.31 -8.17 3.81
N PRO A 43 9.72 -9.37 3.97
CA PRO A 43 9.65 -10.35 2.92
C PRO A 43 9.07 -9.76 1.63
N THR A 44 9.68 -10.10 0.50
CA THR A 44 9.21 -9.69 -0.82
C THR A 44 8.01 -10.52 -1.30
N ASN A 45 7.81 -11.72 -0.74
CA ASN A 45 6.66 -12.57 -1.01
C ASN A 45 5.40 -12.02 -0.28
N PRO A 46 4.33 -11.68 -0.99
CA PRO A 46 3.06 -11.23 -0.40
C PRO A 46 2.47 -12.19 0.63
N GLU A 47 2.61 -13.51 0.46
CA GLU A 47 2.06 -14.52 1.39
C GLU A 47 2.69 -14.44 2.78
N SER A 48 3.92 -13.91 2.85
CA SER A 48 4.66 -13.74 4.12
C SER A 48 4.32 -12.42 4.83
N LEU A 49 3.44 -11.59 4.25
CA LEU A 49 2.97 -10.36 4.90
C LEU A 49 1.84 -10.69 5.88
N SER A 50 2.12 -10.52 7.17
CA SER A 50 1.17 -10.76 8.25
C SER A 50 0.31 -9.52 8.54
N ARG A 51 -0.73 -9.72 9.37
CA ARG A 51 -1.53 -8.61 9.91
C ARG A 51 -0.67 -7.60 10.70
N GLU A 52 0.40 -8.06 11.35
CA GLU A 52 1.30 -7.19 12.13
C GLU A 52 2.06 -6.24 11.21
N HIS A 53 2.58 -6.74 10.07
CA HIS A 53 3.17 -5.89 9.04
C HIS A 53 2.17 -4.82 8.57
N LEU A 54 0.94 -5.21 8.24
CA LEU A 54 -0.06 -4.24 7.79
C LEU A 54 -0.42 -3.21 8.87
N SER A 55 -0.45 -3.63 10.14
CA SER A 55 -0.70 -2.74 11.27
C SER A 55 0.46 -1.75 11.46
N ASP A 56 1.71 -2.19 11.34
CA ASP A 56 2.89 -1.32 11.44
C ASP A 56 2.90 -0.28 10.32
N PHE A 57 2.57 -0.70 9.09
CA PHE A 57 2.42 0.21 7.96
C PHE A 57 1.33 1.27 8.20
N LEU A 58 0.15 0.88 8.69
CA LEU A 58 -0.91 1.84 9.01
C LEU A 58 -0.53 2.76 10.17
N GLY A 59 0.22 2.27 11.16
CA GLY A 59 0.81 3.06 12.23
C GLY A 59 1.79 4.11 11.70
N TYR A 60 2.66 3.72 10.77
CA TYR A 60 3.55 4.64 10.07
C TYR A 60 2.76 5.71 9.30
N VAL A 61 1.74 5.33 8.52
CA VAL A 61 0.91 6.30 7.77
C VAL A 61 0.25 7.30 8.72
N ALA A 62 -0.23 6.84 9.88
CA ALA A 62 -0.91 7.67 10.87
C ALA A 62 0.02 8.67 11.59
N THR A 63 1.28 8.29 11.81
CA THR A 63 2.18 9.03 12.71
C THR A 63 3.29 9.79 11.99
N GLU A 64 3.73 9.32 10.81
CA GLU A 64 4.81 9.94 10.08
C GLU A 64 4.32 11.20 9.35
N LYS A 65 5.01 12.31 9.59
CA LYS A 65 4.74 13.59 8.91
C LYS A 65 5.36 13.57 7.53
N HIS A 66 6.58 13.05 7.39
CA HIS A 66 7.40 13.01 6.19
C HIS A 66 7.40 11.60 5.58
N ARG A 67 6.21 11.16 5.15
CA ARG A 67 6.03 9.82 4.62
C ARG A 67 6.89 9.61 3.37
N TRP A 68 7.33 8.37 3.20
CA TRP A 68 8.12 7.89 2.06
C TRP A 68 9.55 8.47 2.01
N GLY A 69 10.12 8.79 3.17
CA GLY A 69 11.48 9.34 3.29
C GLY A 69 11.61 10.81 2.87
N GLY A 70 10.48 11.51 2.76
CA GLY A 70 10.39 12.84 2.14
C GLY A 70 10.97 13.97 2.98
N ASN A 71 12.26 14.25 2.83
CA ASN A 71 12.91 15.46 3.34
C ASN A 71 13.13 16.47 2.18
N GLY A 72 12.06 17.07 1.64
CA GLY A 72 12.16 18.01 0.51
C GLY A 72 10.82 18.59 0.00
N ARG A 73 10.87 19.45 -1.04
CA ARG A 73 9.68 20.04 -1.69
C ARG A 73 8.88 18.93 -2.39
N GLY A 74 7.77 18.51 -1.79
CA GLY A 74 6.89 17.45 -2.32
C GLY A 74 6.63 16.31 -1.35
N GLY A 75 7.40 16.22 -0.25
CA GLY A 75 7.10 15.29 0.84
C GLY A 75 5.82 15.69 1.58
N THR A 76 5.16 14.73 2.22
CA THR A 76 4.07 15.08 3.14
C THR A 76 4.69 15.89 4.29
N THR A 77 3.97 16.90 4.77
CA THR A 77 4.43 17.77 5.88
C THR A 77 3.54 17.65 7.11
N ARG A 78 2.48 16.83 7.01
CA ARG A 78 1.47 16.63 8.03
C ARG A 78 1.19 15.14 8.17
N VAL A 79 0.87 14.75 9.41
CA VAL A 79 0.32 13.43 9.70
C VAL A 79 -0.94 13.19 8.89
N ALA A 80 -1.19 11.94 8.51
CA ALA A 80 -2.39 11.58 7.78
C ALA A 80 -3.62 11.83 8.66
N SER A 81 -4.71 12.28 8.04
CA SER A 81 -6.00 12.34 8.75
C SER A 81 -6.49 10.92 9.08
N PRO A 82 -7.35 10.73 10.10
CA PRO A 82 -7.97 9.43 10.36
C PRO A 82 -8.69 8.85 9.14
N ALA A 83 -9.35 9.70 8.34
CA ALA A 83 -9.98 9.29 7.09
C ALA A 83 -8.96 8.75 6.08
N THR A 84 -7.80 9.41 5.94
CA THR A 84 -6.70 8.94 5.09
C THR A 84 -6.21 7.56 5.55
N VAL A 85 -5.96 7.37 6.85
CA VAL A 85 -5.52 6.06 7.38
C VAL A 85 -6.56 4.97 7.13
N TYR A 86 -7.84 5.28 7.39
CA TYR A 86 -8.96 4.37 7.11
C TYR A 86 -8.98 3.93 5.64
N HIS A 87 -8.77 4.88 4.73
CA HIS A 87 -8.71 4.61 3.31
C HIS A 87 -7.56 3.69 2.92
N TYR A 88 -6.35 3.91 3.46
CA TYR A 88 -5.24 2.98 3.27
C TYR A 88 -5.64 1.57 3.74
N GLY A 89 -6.24 1.43 4.93
CA GLY A 89 -6.74 0.15 5.43
C GLY A 89 -7.77 -0.52 4.51
N LYS A 90 -8.68 0.27 3.91
CA LYS A 90 -9.65 -0.22 2.93
C LYS A 90 -8.99 -0.72 1.65
N VAL A 91 -8.00 0.01 1.12
CA VAL A 91 -7.23 -0.41 -0.06
C VAL A 91 -6.49 -1.72 0.22
N LEU A 92 -5.80 -1.82 1.35
CA LEU A 92 -5.08 -3.04 1.75
C LEU A 92 -6.02 -4.23 1.84
N LYS A 93 -7.16 -4.07 2.53
CA LYS A 93 -8.16 -5.13 2.63
C LYS A 93 -8.63 -5.57 1.25
N PHE A 94 -8.95 -4.63 0.37
CA PHE A 94 -9.44 -4.95 -0.97
C PHE A 94 -8.38 -5.63 -1.83
N PHE A 95 -7.13 -5.17 -1.76
CA PHE A 95 -5.99 -5.77 -2.44
C PHE A 95 -5.74 -7.22 -2.01
N PHE A 96 -5.61 -7.48 -0.70
CA PHE A 96 -5.35 -8.84 -0.22
C PHE A 96 -6.55 -9.77 -0.34
N SER A 97 -7.79 -9.24 -0.28
CA SER A 97 -8.98 -10.04 -0.61
C SER A 97 -8.97 -10.48 -2.06
N TRP A 98 -8.67 -9.58 -3.00
CA TRP A 98 -8.53 -9.93 -4.42
C TRP A 98 -7.40 -10.95 -4.64
N ALA A 99 -6.23 -10.75 -4.00
CA ALA A 99 -5.12 -11.68 -4.13
C ALA A 99 -5.53 -13.10 -3.73
N LYS A 100 -6.23 -13.23 -2.59
CA LYS A 100 -6.76 -14.51 -2.11
C LYS A 100 -7.79 -15.14 -3.05
N GLU A 101 -8.66 -14.34 -3.67
CA GLU A 101 -9.66 -14.82 -4.65
C GLU A 101 -9.03 -15.34 -5.93
N GLU A 102 -7.86 -14.82 -6.30
CA GLU A 102 -7.07 -15.24 -7.45
C GLU A 102 -6.11 -16.41 -7.17
N GLU A 103 -6.34 -17.12 -6.06
CA GLU A 103 -5.53 -18.24 -5.58
C GLU A 103 -4.06 -17.86 -5.29
N TYR A 104 -3.85 -16.65 -4.79
CA TYR A 104 -2.59 -16.19 -4.20
C TYR A 104 -2.60 -16.28 -2.66
#